data_AF-A0A967LEF7-F1
#
_entry.id   AF-A0A967LEF7-F1
#
_cell.length_a   1.000
_cell.length_b   1.000
_cell.length_c   1.000
_cell.angle_alpha   90.00
_cell.angle_beta   90.00
_cell.angle_gamma   90.00
#
_symmetry.space_group_name_H-M   'P 1'
#
loop_
_entity.id
_entity.type
_entity.pdbx_description
1 polymer ?
#
loop_
_entity_poly.entity_id
_entity_poly.type
_entity_poly.pdbx_seq_one_letter_code
_entity_poly.pdbx_strand_id
1 'polypeptide(L)'
;MSKGRMRRAGMLVPVWSLRREGDLGIGDTTAVRELVDWAGDCGLGFLQLLPINETGVDHSPYNAISSIALEPSLLDLAEVPEITAEDLQEAREVNRPELFTGPLV
;
A
#
# COMPACT_ATOMS: atom_id res chain seq x y z
N MET A 1 -1.79 38.68 -20.21
CA MET A 1 -2.74 37.82 -19.46
C MET A 1 -1.95 37.05 -18.42
N SER A 2 -2.20 37.27 -17.13
CA SER A 2 -1.59 36.48 -16.05
C SER A 2 -2.08 35.04 -16.17
N LYS A 3 -1.18 34.07 -16.40
CA LYS A 3 -1.53 32.65 -16.24
C LYS A 3 -1.89 32.45 -14.78
N GLY A 4 -3.19 32.38 -14.49
CA GLY A 4 -3.67 32.03 -13.15
C GLY A 4 -3.00 30.75 -12.67
N ARG A 5 -2.53 30.75 -11.42
CA ARG A 5 -1.84 29.60 -10.82
C ARG A 5 -2.78 28.39 -10.84
N MET A 6 -2.38 27.30 -11.52
CA MET A 6 -3.15 26.06 -11.56
C MET A 6 -3.27 25.50 -10.13
N ARG A 7 -4.50 25.35 -9.64
CA ARG A 7 -4.78 24.69 -8.35
C ARG A 7 -4.97 23.20 -8.63
N ARG A 8 -4.33 22.35 -7.82
CA ARG A 8 -4.48 20.90 -7.86
C ARG A 8 -4.71 20.39 -6.44
N ALA A 9 -5.57 19.39 -6.31
CA ALA A 9 -5.67 18.56 -5.12
C ALA A 9 -4.75 17.34 -5.28
N GLY A 10 -4.34 16.76 -4.17
CA GLY A 10 -3.59 15.51 -4.13
C GLY A 10 -3.81 14.81 -2.80
N MET A 11 -3.31 13.58 -2.69
CA MET A 11 -3.50 12.73 -1.51
C MET A 11 -2.16 12.25 -1.00
N LEU A 12 -2.01 12.22 0.32
CA LEU A 12 -0.90 11.60 1.02
C LEU A 12 -1.43 10.37 1.73
N VAL A 13 -0.81 9.20 1.54
CA VAL A 13 -1.27 7.95 2.13
C VAL A 13 -0.12 7.03 2.54
N PRO A 14 -0.21 6.33 3.68
CA PRO A 14 0.62 5.16 3.96
C PRO A 14 0.15 3.96 3.14
N VAL A 15 1.02 3.32 2.35
CA VAL A 15 0.64 2.15 1.53
C VAL A 15 0.07 1.04 2.40
N TRP A 16 0.73 0.71 3.51
CA TRP A 16 0.31 -0.37 4.41
C TRP A 16 -1.09 -0.18 5.02
N SER A 17 -1.63 1.05 5.02
CA SER A 17 -2.98 1.33 5.52
C SER A 17 -4.09 1.11 4.50
N LEU A 18 -3.74 0.97 3.22
CA LEU A 18 -4.71 0.70 2.17
C LEU A 18 -5.30 -0.70 2.35
N ARG A 19 -6.56 -0.87 1.94
CA ARG A 19 -7.27 -2.14 1.97
C ARG A 19 -7.93 -2.38 0.63
N ARG A 20 -7.91 -3.63 0.18
CA ARG A 20 -8.64 -4.08 -1.00
C ARG A 20 -9.24 -5.47 -0.77
N GLU A 21 -10.18 -5.84 -1.61
CA GLU A 21 -10.74 -7.19 -1.55
C GLU A 21 -9.65 -8.23 -1.86
N GLY A 22 -9.54 -9.23 -0.99
CA GLY A 22 -8.53 -10.28 -1.13
C GLY A 22 -7.10 -9.87 -0.73
N ASP A 23 -6.89 -8.76 -0.03
CA ASP A 23 -5.57 -8.51 0.58
C ASP A 23 -5.23 -9.51 1.70
N LEU A 24 -4.01 -9.38 2.23
CA LEU A 24 -3.53 -10.11 3.41
C LEU A 24 -3.54 -9.21 4.66
N GLY A 25 -4.48 -8.26 4.73
CA GLY A 25 -4.66 -7.29 5.81
C GLY A 25 -3.67 -6.14 5.88
N ILE A 26 -2.83 -6.01 4.86
CA ILE A 26 -1.95 -4.86 4.62
C ILE A 26 -2.17 -4.37 3.19
N GLY A 27 -2.02 -3.07 2.96
CA GLY A 27 -2.04 -2.53 1.61
C GLY A 27 -0.82 -2.92 0.79
N ASP A 28 -1.05 -3.25 -0.48
CA ASP A 28 -0.06 -3.82 -1.38
C ASP A 28 0.05 -3.05 -2.72
N THR A 29 0.89 -3.54 -3.63
CA THR A 29 1.08 -2.94 -4.96
C THR A 29 -0.22 -2.84 -5.77
N THR A 30 -1.14 -3.78 -5.59
CA THR A 30 -2.44 -3.77 -6.28
C THR A 30 -3.37 -2.72 -5.68
N ALA A 31 -3.38 -2.57 -4.35
CA ALA A 31 -4.12 -1.51 -3.67
C ALA A 31 -3.65 -0.11 -4.10
N VAL A 32 -2.33 0.07 -4.32
CA VAL A 32 -1.81 1.34 -4.86
C VAL A 32 -2.28 1.59 -6.30
N ARG A 33 -2.36 0.54 -7.13
CA ARG A 33 -2.90 0.66 -8.51
C ARG A 33 -4.37 1.07 -8.50
N GLU A 34 -5.20 0.39 -7.70
CA GLU A 34 -6.61 0.74 -7.52
C GLU A 34 -6.78 2.18 -7.00
N LEU A 35 -5.92 2.61 -6.08
CA LEU A 35 -5.91 3.97 -5.57
C LEU A 35 -5.56 5.00 -6.65
N VAL A 36 -4.61 4.69 -7.54
CA VAL A 36 -4.23 5.57 -8.66
C VAL A 36 -5.37 5.73 -9.64
N ASP A 37 -6.06 4.64 -9.98
CA ASP A 37 -7.22 4.68 -10.87
C ASP A 37 -8.35 5.52 -10.25
N TRP A 38 -8.68 5.26 -8.98
CA TRP A 38 -9.67 6.04 -8.23
C TRP A 38 -9.29 7.53 -8.10
N ALA A 39 -8.02 7.82 -7.83
CA ALA A 39 -7.52 9.18 -7.74
C ALA A 39 -7.65 9.93 -9.07
N GLY A 40 -7.40 9.24 -10.19
CA GLY A 40 -7.63 9.75 -11.54
C GLY A 40 -9.09 10.12 -11.79
N ASP A 41 -10.01 9.22 -11.44
CA ASP A 41 -11.46 9.45 -11.56
C ASP A 41 -11.94 10.64 -10.70
N CYS A 42 -11.30 10.85 -9.55
CA CYS A 42 -11.58 11.99 -8.66
C CYS A 42 -10.89 13.29 -9.09
N GLY A 43 -10.06 13.28 -10.14
CA GLY A 43 -9.31 14.45 -10.61
C GLY A 43 -8.18 14.88 -9.68
N LEU A 44 -7.67 13.98 -8.83
CA LEU A 44 -6.48 14.23 -8.02
C LEU A 44 -5.25 14.31 -8.92
N GLY A 45 -4.44 15.35 -8.72
CA GLY A 45 -3.32 15.65 -9.60
C GLY A 45 -1.99 15.00 -9.20
N PHE A 46 -1.90 14.43 -7.99
CA PHE A 46 -0.74 13.72 -7.50
C PHE A 46 -1.10 12.84 -6.30
N LEU A 47 -0.35 11.74 -6.18
CA LEU A 47 -0.35 10.85 -5.03
C LEU A 47 1.03 10.93 -4.37
N GLN A 48 1.07 11.10 -3.06
CA GLN A 48 2.27 11.03 -2.24
C GLN A 48 2.14 9.83 -1.31
N LEU A 49 3.17 9.00 -1.28
CA LEU A 49 3.25 7.89 -0.34
C LEU A 49 4.12 8.29 0.86
N LEU A 50 3.85 7.70 2.03
CA LEU A 50 4.91 7.60 3.05
C LEU A 50 6.06 6.74 2.50
N PRO A 51 7.27 6.81 3.10
CA PRO A 51 8.39 6.00 2.63
C PRO A 51 8.02 4.52 2.54
N ILE A 52 8.42 3.87 1.45
CA ILE A 52 8.12 2.46 1.11
C ILE A 52 9.37 1.58 1.14
N ASN A 53 10.42 2.08 1.78
CA ASN A 53 11.69 1.38 1.91
C ASN A 53 11.66 0.41 3.08
N GLU A 54 12.44 -0.67 2.95
CA GLU A 54 12.64 -1.68 3.99
C GLU A 54 13.08 -1.02 5.31
N THR A 55 12.45 -1.42 6.42
CA THR A 55 12.59 -0.77 7.73
C THR A 55 13.39 -1.59 8.73
N GLY A 56 13.88 -0.94 9.79
CA GLY A 56 14.52 -1.61 10.90
C GLY A 56 13.52 -2.28 11.85
N VAL A 57 14.03 -2.76 12.99
CA VAL A 57 13.26 -3.49 14.01
C VAL A 57 12.11 -2.68 14.63
N ASP A 58 12.15 -1.35 14.53
CA ASP A 58 11.12 -0.46 15.05
C ASP A 58 9.95 -0.23 14.09
N HIS A 59 9.98 -0.83 12.89
CA HIS A 59 8.96 -0.74 11.84
C HIS A 59 8.59 0.70 11.44
N SER A 60 9.44 1.67 11.76
CA SER A 60 9.21 3.07 11.42
C SER A 60 9.54 3.29 9.94
N PRO A 61 8.62 3.83 9.13
CA PRO A 61 8.90 4.10 7.72
C PRO A 61 10.02 5.15 7.54
N TYR A 62 10.38 5.88 8.59
CA TYR A 62 11.46 6.87 8.56
C TYR A 62 12.82 6.29 8.98
N ASN A 63 12.86 5.03 9.40
CA ASN A 63 14.08 4.33 9.81
C ASN A 63 14.45 3.23 8.79
N ALA A 64 14.64 3.66 7.55
CA ALA A 64 14.97 2.75 6.45
C ALA A 64 16.40 2.22 6.60
N ILE A 65 16.58 0.90 6.45
CA ILE A 65 17.91 0.27 6.46
C ILE A 65 18.63 0.40 5.10
N SER A 66 17.90 0.82 4.07
CA SER A 66 18.40 1.03 2.72
C SER A 66 17.60 2.14 2.02
N SER A 67 18.28 2.98 1.24
CA SER A 67 17.63 4.02 0.43
C SER A 67 17.04 3.51 -0.89
N ILE A 68 17.30 2.25 -1.25
CA ILE A 68 16.88 1.65 -2.53
C ILE A 68 16.07 0.37 -2.38
N ALA A 69 16.23 -0.37 -1.28
CA ALA A 69 15.44 -1.57 -1.05
C ALA A 69 14.01 -1.16 -0.68
N LEU A 70 13.04 -1.81 -1.31
CA LEU A 70 11.62 -1.64 -1.03
C LEU A 70 11.18 -2.67 0.01
N GLU A 71 10.19 -2.30 0.81
CA GLU A 71 9.56 -3.18 1.81
C GLU A 71 8.81 -4.33 1.12
N PRO A 72 9.26 -5.60 1.26
CA PRO A 72 8.66 -6.74 0.58
C PRO A 72 7.22 -7.02 1.01
N SER A 73 6.83 -6.65 2.24
CA SER A 73 5.44 -6.84 2.72
C SER A 73 4.41 -6.00 1.97
N LEU A 74 4.83 -5.00 1.18
CA LEU A 74 3.95 -4.19 0.33
C LEU A 74 3.71 -4.82 -1.06
N LEU A 75 4.22 -6.02 -1.33
CA LEU A 75 4.01 -6.71 -2.60
C LEU A 75 2.68 -7.45 -2.60
N ASP A 76 1.93 -7.38 -3.70
CA ASP A 76 0.82 -8.31 -3.92
C ASP A 76 1.38 -9.71 -4.21
N LEU A 77 1.30 -10.59 -3.21
CA LEU A 77 1.80 -11.96 -3.33
C LEU A 77 1.05 -12.78 -4.39
N ALA A 78 -0.16 -12.38 -4.79
CA ALA A 78 -0.86 -13.04 -5.89
C ALA A 78 -0.22 -12.79 -7.26
N GLU A 79 0.61 -11.74 -7.39
CA GLU A 79 1.35 -11.41 -8.60
C GLU A 79 2.72 -12.11 -8.67
N VAL A 80 3.09 -12.89 -7.64
CA VAL A 80 4.33 -13.68 -7.60
C VAL A 80 4.08 -15.07 -8.21
N PRO A 81 4.73 -15.43 -9.33
CA PRO A 81 4.42 -16.68 -10.06
C PRO A 81 4.56 -17.96 -9.24
N GLU A 82 5.43 -17.96 -8.25
CA GLU A 82 5.71 -19.10 -7.38
C GLU A 82 4.69 -19.27 -6.25
N ILE A 83 3.82 -18.29 -6.02
CA ILE A 83 2.80 -18.31 -4.96
C ILE A 83 1.46 -18.75 -5.55
N THR A 84 0.87 -19.79 -4.95
CA THR A 84 -0.39 -20.37 -5.39
C THR A 84 -1.60 -19.74 -4.70
N ALA A 85 -2.80 -19.96 -5.27
CA ALA A 85 -4.04 -19.52 -4.64
C ALA A 85 -4.27 -20.24 -3.30
N GLU A 86 -3.84 -21.50 -3.20
CA GLU A 86 -3.86 -22.31 -1.98
C GLU A 86 -2.97 -21.69 -0.89
N ASP A 87 -1.74 -21.25 -1.22
CA ASP A 87 -0.84 -20.58 -0.26
C ASP A 87 -1.48 -19.32 0.32
N LEU A 88 -2.10 -18.51 -0.54
CA LEU A 88 -2.80 -17.29 -0.11
C LEU A 88 -4.02 -17.60 0.74
N GLN A 89 -4.75 -18.66 0.43
CA GLN A 89 -5.90 -19.09 1.22
C GLN A 89 -5.46 -19.55 2.61
N GLU A 90 -4.41 -20.36 2.70
CA GLU A 90 -3.83 -20.77 3.98
C GLU A 90 -3.38 -19.57 4.81
N ALA A 91 -2.65 -18.63 4.21
CA ALA A 91 -2.21 -17.40 4.86
C ALA A 91 -3.40 -16.59 5.43
N ARG A 92 -4.50 -16.45 4.68
CA ARG A 92 -5.70 -15.75 5.16
C ARG A 92 -6.38 -16.49 6.30
N GLU A 93 -6.47 -17.82 6.24
CA GLU A 93 -7.14 -18.63 7.25
C GLU A 93 -6.40 -18.57 8.60
N VAL A 94 -5.06 -18.58 8.57
CA VAL A 94 -4.21 -18.42 9.77
C VAL A 94 -4.39 -17.05 10.42
N ASN A 95 -4.50 -15.98 9.62
CA ASN A 95 -4.52 -14.60 10.11
C ASN A 95 -5.94 -14.02 10.29
N ARG A 96 -7.00 -14.78 9.97
CA ARG A 96 -8.41 -14.34 9.93
C ARG A 96 -8.93 -13.56 11.17
N PRO A 97 -8.53 -13.84 12.42
CA PRO A 97 -9.00 -13.06 13.58
C PRO A 97 -8.34 -11.68 13.73
N GLU A 98 -7.23 -11.43 13.07
CA GLU A 98 -6.38 -10.25 13.33
C GLU A 98 -6.48 -9.21 12.20
N LEU A 99 -6.63 -9.65 10.94
CA LEU A 99 -6.59 -8.79 9.74
C LEU A 99 -7.79 -7.86 9.55
N PHE A 100 -8.91 -8.08 10.25
CA PHE A 100 -10.17 -7.34 10.02
C PHE A 100 -10.85 -6.79 11.28
N THR A 101 -10.35 -7.13 12.46
CA THR A 101 -10.98 -6.77 13.75
C THR A 101 -10.03 -6.14 14.75
N GLY A 102 -8.73 -6.10 14.46
CA GLY A 102 -7.76 -5.37 15.28
C GLY A 102 -7.91 -3.85 15.10
N PRO A 103 -7.75 -3.03 16.16
CA PRO A 103 -7.57 -1.60 15.99
C PRO A 103 -6.38 -1.36 15.06
N LEU A 104 -6.56 -0.52 14.05
CA LEU A 104 -5.46 0.05 13.28
C LEU A 104 -4.60 0.82 14.29
N VAL A 105 -3.39 0.33 14.56
CA VAL A 105 -2.41 1.06 15.38
C VAL A 105 -1.79 2.16 14.54
#